data_AF-A0A0F9C640-F1
#
_entry.id   AF-A0A0F9C640-F1
#
_cell.length_a   1.000
_cell.length_b   1.000
_cell.length_c   1.000
_cell.angle_alpha   90.00
_cell.angle_beta   90.00
_cell.angle_gamma   90.00
#
_symmetry.space_group_name_H-M   'P 1'
#
loop_
_entity.id
_entity.type
_entity.pdbx_description
1 polymer ?
#
loop_
_entity_poly.entity_id
_entity_poly.type
_entity_poly.pdbx_seq_one_letter_code
_entity_poly.pdbx_strand_id
1 'polypeptide(L)'
;MRKINFPFSAILGQDKMKMGLILNIIDPQIGGLLLTGHQGTGKSTAVRSLVEVMPQIEVIKDCEFSCNPHSDTSDLCENCRELKESGQIETEKRHLRLINLPLGCTELFSDLLKIQ
;
A
#
# COMPACT_ATOMS: atom_id res chain seq x y z
N MET A 1 -14.99 -15.46 6.72
CA MET A 1 -14.56 -16.09 5.44
C MET A 1 -13.35 -15.32 4.92
N ARG A 2 -12.16 -15.93 4.87
CA ARG A 2 -10.96 -15.28 4.31
C ARG A 2 -11.18 -15.16 2.79
N LYS A 3 -11.35 -13.94 2.27
CA LYS A 3 -11.35 -13.72 0.81
C LYS A 3 -9.96 -14.09 0.32
N ILE A 4 -9.86 -15.13 -0.50
CA ILE A 4 -8.61 -15.52 -1.15
C ILE A 4 -8.57 -14.75 -2.47
N ASN A 5 -7.67 -13.78 -2.61
CA ASN A 5 -7.48 -13.14 -3.90
C ASN A 5 -6.74 -14.09 -4.85
N PHE A 6 -6.89 -13.86 -6.15
CA PHE A 6 -6.16 -14.62 -7.16
C PHE A 6 -4.65 -14.39 -7.00
N PRO A 7 -3.78 -15.42 -7.01
CA PRO A 7 -2.37 -15.23 -6.70
C PRO A 7 -1.63 -14.39 -7.74
N PHE A 8 -0.78 -13.45 -7.29
CA PHE A 8 -0.06 -12.50 -8.16
C PHE A 8 0.81 -13.22 -9.21
N SER A 9 1.47 -14.30 -8.82
CA SER A 9 2.32 -15.12 -9.70
C SER A 9 1.55 -15.87 -10.78
N ALA A 10 0.24 -16.12 -10.58
CA ALA A 10 -0.60 -16.81 -11.56
C ALA A 10 -1.18 -15.86 -12.62
N ILE A 11 -0.90 -14.55 -12.55
CA ILE A 11 -1.35 -13.57 -13.55
C ILE A 11 -0.55 -13.78 -14.82
N LEU A 12 -1.21 -14.32 -15.84
CA LEU A 12 -0.62 -14.61 -17.14
C LEU A 12 -0.37 -13.32 -17.92
N GLY A 13 0.85 -13.19 -18.45
CA GLY A 13 1.30 -12.01 -19.20
C GLY A 13 1.32 -10.74 -18.35
N GLN A 14 1.07 -9.59 -19.00
CA GLN A 14 1.07 -8.26 -18.36
C GLN A 14 2.37 -7.93 -17.62
N ASP A 15 3.52 -8.34 -18.18
CA ASP A 15 4.81 -8.27 -17.51
C ASP A 15 5.23 -6.84 -17.18
N LYS A 16 4.87 -5.86 -18.03
CA LYS A 16 5.10 -4.43 -17.75
C LYS A 16 4.33 -3.95 -16.52
N MET A 17 3.08 -4.38 -16.35
CA MET A 17 2.27 -4.02 -15.18
C MET A 17 2.85 -4.67 -13.92
N LYS A 18 3.16 -5.97 -13.97
CA LYS A 18 3.77 -6.69 -12.83
C LYS A 18 5.09 -6.04 -12.42
N MET A 19 5.95 -5.73 -13.39
CA MET A 19 7.22 -5.07 -13.15
C MET A 19 7.03 -3.69 -12.52
N GLY A 20 6.15 -2.85 -13.08
CA GLY A 20 5.88 -1.53 -12.52
C GLY A 20 5.38 -1.58 -11.07
N LEU A 21 4.51 -2.54 -10.76
CA LEU A 21 4.02 -2.74 -9.40
C LEU A 21 5.14 -3.18 -8.43
N ILE A 22 5.99 -4.12 -8.85
CA ILE A 22 7.14 -4.57 -8.04
C ILE A 22 8.12 -3.42 -7.79
N LEU A 23 8.45 -2.66 -8.84
CA LEU A 23 9.37 -1.53 -8.74
C LEU A 23 8.83 -0.46 -7.79
N ASN A 24 7.54 -0.14 -7.86
CA ASN A 24 6.93 0.85 -6.98
C ASN A 24 6.93 0.41 -5.50
N ILE A 25 6.91 -0.90 -5.23
CA ILE A 25 7.06 -1.43 -3.87
C ILE A 25 8.51 -1.34 -3.38
N ILE A 26 9.47 -1.63 -4.27
CA ILE A 26 10.90 -1.56 -3.94
C ILE A 26 11.31 -0.12 -3.66
N ASP A 27 10.86 0.81 -4.51
CA ASP A 27 11.18 2.23 -4.40
C ASP A 27 9.89 3.08 -4.52
N PRO A 28 9.31 3.48 -3.37
CA PRO A 28 8.17 4.37 -3.33
C PRO A 28 8.45 5.76 -3.91
N GLN A 29 9.72 6.19 -4.06
CA GLN A 29 10.05 7.50 -4.63
C GLN A 29 9.73 7.61 -6.13
N ILE A 30 9.50 6.47 -6.79
CA ILE A 30 8.92 6.42 -8.15
C ILE A 30 7.55 7.13 -8.20
N GLY A 31 6.89 7.30 -7.05
CA GLY A 31 5.69 8.12 -6.86
C GLY A 31 4.40 7.31 -6.99
N GLY A 32 4.15 6.73 -8.15
CA GLY A 32 2.94 5.93 -8.36
C GLY A 32 2.84 5.32 -9.75
N LEU A 33 1.93 4.36 -9.89
CA LEU A 33 1.70 3.64 -11.14
C LEU A 33 0.29 3.88 -11.66
N LEU A 34 0.18 4.45 -12.85
CA LEU A 34 -1.07 4.60 -13.58
C LEU A 34 -1.31 3.34 -14.44
N LEU A 35 -2.37 2.60 -14.13
CA LEU A 35 -2.76 1.39 -14.86
C LEU A 35 -3.95 1.65 -15.79
N THR A 36 -3.67 1.82 -17.10
CA THR A 36 -4.73 1.99 -18.11
C THR A 36 -5.03 0.68 -18.85
N GLY A 37 -6.29 0.52 -19.29
CA GLY A 37 -6.70 -0.58 -20.16
C GLY A 37 -8.19 -0.89 -20.09
N HIS A 38 -8.66 -1.79 -20.96
CA HIS A 38 -10.07 -2.19 -21.04
C HIS A 38 -10.60 -2.81 -19.74
N GLN A 39 -11.91 -2.72 -19.53
CA GLN A 39 -12.58 -3.43 -18.42
C GLN A 39 -12.34 -4.94 -18.54
N GLY A 40 -12.15 -5.62 -17.41
CA GLY A 40 -11.94 -7.07 -17.39
C GLY A 40 -10.50 -7.54 -17.58
N THR A 41 -9.52 -6.64 -17.75
CA THR A 41 -8.09 -7.02 -17.87
C THR A 41 -7.40 -7.39 -16.55
N GLY A 42 -8.10 -7.36 -15.42
CA GLY A 42 -7.56 -7.79 -14.12
C GLY A 42 -6.64 -6.80 -13.40
N LYS A 43 -6.60 -5.52 -13.81
CA LYS A 43 -5.76 -4.46 -13.17
C LYS A 43 -5.91 -4.41 -11.65
N SER A 44 -7.14 -4.25 -11.17
CA SER A 44 -7.41 -4.17 -9.73
C SER A 44 -7.25 -5.53 -9.02
N THR A 45 -7.34 -6.65 -9.76
CA THR A 45 -7.03 -7.98 -9.22
C THR A 45 -5.54 -8.12 -8.96
N ALA A 46 -4.69 -7.64 -9.88
CA ALA A 46 -3.25 -7.64 -9.72
C ALA A 46 -2.79 -6.87 -8.48
N VAL A 47 -3.30 -5.66 -8.29
CA VAL A 47 -2.96 -4.86 -7.09
C VAL A 47 -3.40 -5.56 -5.80
N ARG A 48 -4.63 -6.10 -5.76
CA ARG A 48 -5.12 -6.83 -4.57
C ARG A 48 -4.31 -8.09 -4.28
N SER A 49 -3.95 -8.82 -5.31
CA SER A 49 -3.13 -10.03 -5.17
C SER A 49 -1.73 -9.76 -4.65
N LEU A 50 -1.17 -8.58 -4.98
CA LEU A 50 0.16 -8.19 -4.55
C LEU A 50 0.20 -7.89 -3.05
N VAL A 51 -0.82 -7.20 -2.53
CA VAL A 51 -0.95 -6.89 -1.09
C VAL A 51 -0.97 -8.17 -0.23
N GLU A 52 -1.55 -9.27 -0.73
CA GLU A 52 -1.57 -10.54 0.00
C GLU A 52 -0.21 -11.23 0.11
N VAL A 53 0.68 -10.99 -0.85
CA VAL A 53 2.02 -11.60 -0.88
C VAL A 53 3.00 -10.82 0.00
N MET A 54 2.69 -9.56 0.30
CA MET A 54 3.58 -8.71 1.09
C MET A 54 3.71 -9.17 2.54
N PRO A 55 4.92 -9.03 3.13
CA PRO A 55 5.13 -9.32 4.53
C PRO A 55 4.32 -8.35 5.41
N GLN A 56 4.09 -8.77 6.66
CA GLN A 56 3.57 -7.85 7.66
C GLN A 56 4.61 -6.77 7.94
N ILE A 57 4.15 -5.54 8.07
CA ILE A 57 4.96 -4.38 8.44
C ILE A 57 4.80 -4.09 9.93
N GLU A 58 5.86 -3.57 10.55
CA GLU A 58 5.81 -3.07 11.91
C GLU A 58 5.26 -1.64 11.91
N VAL A 59 4.23 -1.40 12.70
CA VAL A 59 3.55 -0.10 12.79
C VAL A 59 3.35 0.28 14.26
N ILE A 60 3.28 1.58 14.53
CA ILE A 60 2.85 2.07 15.85
C ILE A 60 1.41 1.62 16.09
N LYS A 61 1.15 1.04 17.26
CA LYS A 61 -0.15 0.51 17.66
C LYS A 61 -1.23 1.59 17.56
N ASP A 62 -2.38 1.22 17.02
CA ASP A 62 -3.54 2.11 16.82
C ASP A 62 -3.30 3.32 15.91
N CYS A 63 -2.18 3.36 15.16
CA CYS A 63 -1.94 4.40 14.16
C CYS A 63 -2.81 4.19 12.91
N GLU A 64 -3.56 5.23 12.53
CA GLU A 64 -4.38 5.22 11.31
C GLU A 64 -3.53 5.24 10.03
N PHE A 65 -2.34 5.84 10.07
CA PHE A 65 -1.46 6.05 8.91
C PHE A 65 -0.37 4.98 8.75
N SER A 66 -0.38 3.92 9.58
CA SER A 66 0.66 2.89 9.56
C SER A 66 2.09 3.46 9.77
N CYS A 67 2.26 4.46 10.64
CA CYS A 67 3.57 5.10 10.85
C CYS A 67 4.64 4.09 11.28
N ASN A 68 5.83 4.19 10.67
CA ASN A 68 6.99 3.36 10.99
C ASN A 68 7.60 3.81 12.32
N PRO A 69 7.71 2.94 13.34
CA PRO A 69 8.30 3.32 14.63
C PRO A 69 9.78 3.74 14.54
N HIS A 70 10.51 3.25 13.53
CA HIS A 70 11.94 3.50 13.34
C HIS A 70 12.25 4.78 12.55
N SER A 71 11.23 5.47 12.00
CA SER A 71 11.46 6.71 11.25
C SER A 71 11.73 7.90 12.17
N ASP A 72 12.28 8.97 11.58
CA ASP A 72 12.47 10.23 12.28
C ASP A 72 11.14 10.84 12.74
N THR A 73 11.20 11.65 13.79
CA THR A 73 10.02 12.28 14.39
C THR A 73 9.31 13.25 13.44
N SER A 74 10.02 13.75 12.42
CA SER A 74 9.46 14.59 11.35
C SER A 74 8.44 13.83 10.49
N ASP A 75 8.63 12.53 10.32
CA ASP A 75 7.90 11.69 9.35
C ASP A 75 6.71 10.96 10.01
N LEU A 76 6.58 11.10 11.34
CA LEU A 76 5.46 10.60 12.11
C LEU A 76 4.27 11.56 12.04
N CYS A 77 3.05 10.99 12.11
CA CYS A 77 1.86 11.80 12.34
C CYS A 77 1.89 12.43 13.74
N GLU A 78 1.05 13.44 13.96
CA GLU A 78 1.00 14.23 15.20
C GLU A 78 0.82 13.35 16.45
N ASN A 79 -0.15 12.42 16.43
CA ASN A 79 -0.36 11.48 17.53
C ASN A 79 0.86 10.58 17.80
N CYS A 80 1.52 10.09 16.74
CA CYS A 80 2.70 9.22 16.89
C CYS A 80 3.92 9.99 17.38
N ARG A 81 4.02 11.28 17.05
CA ARG A 81 5.05 12.17 17.59
C ARG A 81 4.89 12.36 19.10
N GLU A 82 3.69 12.65 19.57
CA GLU A 82 3.39 12.78 21.01
C GLU A 82 3.66 11.48 21.78
N LEU A 83 3.31 10.33 21.20
CA LEU A 83 3.60 9.01 21.78
C LEU A 83 5.10 8.72 21.88
N LYS A 84 5.87 9.14 20.88
CA LYS A 84 7.34 9.03 20.88
C LYS A 84 7.98 9.92 21.94
N GLU A 85 7.49 11.14 22.10
CA GLU A 85 7.98 12.11 23.10
C GLU A 85 7.62 11.70 24.54
N SER A 86 6.44 11.10 24.74
CA SER A 86 6.00 10.57 26.04
C SER A 86 6.61 9.20 26.39
N GLY A 87 7.36 8.57 25.47
CA GLY A 87 8.04 7.28 25.67
C GLY A 87 7.10 6.06 25.66
N GLN A 88 5.84 6.23 25.23
CA GLN A 88 4.85 5.16 25.17
C GLN A 88 4.63 4.71 23.71
N ILE A 89 5.67 4.15 23.09
CA ILE A 89 5.53 3.50 21.78
C ILE A 89 5.29 2.01 21.99
N GLU A 90 4.08 1.56 21.69
CA GLU A 90 3.79 0.15 21.45
C GLU A 90 3.77 -0.10 19.93
N THR A 91 4.34 -1.23 19.49
CA THR A 91 4.35 -1.62 18.08
C THR A 91 3.52 -2.88 17.87
N GLU A 92 2.92 -2.99 16.68
CA GLU A 92 2.24 -4.20 16.24
C GLU A 92 2.65 -4.56 14.81
N LYS A 93 2.51 -5.83 14.44
CA LYS A 93 2.69 -6.29 13.07
C LYS A 93 1.34 -6.34 12.36
N ARG A 94 1.20 -5.60 11.27
CA ARG A 94 -0.04 -5.52 10.50
C ARG A 94 0.23 -5.79 9.02
N HIS A 95 -0.76 -6.33 8.32
CA HIS A 95 -0.71 -6.41 6.86
C HIS A 95 -0.91 -5.03 6.23
N LEU A 96 -0.29 -4.79 5.07
CA LEU A 96 -0.50 -3.59 4.28
C LEU A 96 -1.99 -3.40 3.96
N ARG A 97 -2.46 -2.15 3.98
CA ARG A 97 -3.86 -1.83 3.73
C ARG A 97 -4.02 -1.27 2.33
N LEU A 98 -5.01 -1.81 1.64
CA LEU A 98 -5.41 -1.28 0.34
C LEU A 98 -6.58 -0.33 0.52
N ILE A 99 -6.37 0.95 0.21
CA ILE A 99 -7.41 1.98 0.28
C ILE A 99 -7.87 2.28 -1.14
N ASN A 100 -9.19 2.23 -1.36
CA ASN A 100 -9.78 2.69 -2.63
C ASN A 100 -10.20 4.14 -2.43
N LEU A 101 -9.65 5.05 -3.25
CA LEU A 101 -10.10 6.43 -3.28
C LEU A 101 -11.41 6.54 -4.11
N PRO A 102 -12.35 7.42 -3.72
CA PRO A 102 -13.56 7.65 -4.49
C PRO A 102 -13.24 8.27 -5.86
N LEU A 103 -14.03 7.88 -6.86
CA LEU A 103 -14.01 8.46 -8.20
C LEU A 103 -14.38 9.94 -8.08
N GLY A 104 -13.43 10.84 -8.38
CA GLY A 104 -13.60 12.29 -8.24
C GLY A 104 -12.50 13.00 -7.44
N CYS A 105 -11.67 12.27 -6.69
CA CYS A 105 -10.45 12.84 -6.09
C CYS A 105 -9.28 12.96 -7.08
N THR A 106 -9.46 12.55 -8.34
CA THR A 106 -8.38 12.17 -9.25
C THR A 106 -8.56 12.66 -10.69
N GLU A 107 -9.27 13.78 -10.95
CA GLU A 107 -9.35 14.36 -12.31
C GLU A 107 -7.98 14.76 -12.92
N LEU A 108 -6.86 14.53 -12.24
CA LEU A 108 -5.50 14.62 -12.77
C LEU A 108 -4.72 13.28 -12.86
N PHE A 109 -5.18 12.16 -12.29
CA PHE A 109 -4.43 10.89 -12.33
C PHE A 109 -5.34 9.67 -12.23
N SER A 110 -5.49 8.92 -13.32
CA SER A 110 -6.25 7.67 -13.31
C SER A 110 -5.60 6.64 -12.34
N ASP A 111 -6.42 5.95 -11.56
CA ASP A 111 -6.09 4.74 -10.79
C ASP A 111 -4.80 4.74 -9.93
N LEU A 112 -4.59 5.77 -9.12
CA LEU A 112 -3.56 5.77 -8.06
C LEU A 112 -4.06 4.98 -6.84
N LEU A 113 -3.73 3.70 -6.78
CA LEU A 113 -3.83 2.90 -5.55
C LEU A 113 -2.63 3.25 -4.65
N LYS A 114 -2.86 4.06 -3.63
CA LYS A 114 -1.88 4.29 -2.55
C LYS A 114 -1.86 3.05 -1.67
N ILE A 115 -0.74 2.35 -1.65
CA ILE A 115 -0.43 1.32 -0.66
C ILE A 115 0.06 2.07 0.60
N GLN A 116 -0.66 1.96 1.71
CA GLN A 116 -0.32 2.52 3.04
C GLN A 116 -0.30 1.42 4.10
#